data_AF-A0A7Y8HJ44-F1
#
_entry.id   AF-A0A7Y8HJ44-F1
#
_cell.length_a   1.000
_cell.length_b   1.000
_cell.length_c   1.000
_cell.angle_alpha   90.00
_cell.angle_beta   90.00
_cell.angle_gamma   90.00
#
_symmetry.space_group_name_H-M   'P 1'
#
loop_
_entity.id
_entity.type
_entity.pdbx_description
1 polymer ?
#
loop_
_entity_poly.entity_id
_entity_poly.type
_entity_poly.pdbx_seq_one_letter_code
_entity_poly.pdbx_strand_id
1 'polypeptide(L)'
;MNLNEKKDLADILSKKADLIYKKIVILLAIAGGCWIYWIKFIDSKDVYFKFLGYSLFIIFLILCVGIGINYLKLNRIEKDIHE
;
A
#
# COMPACT_ATOMS: atom_id res chain seq x y z
N MET A 1 -17.22 30.28 -5.40
CA MET A 1 -17.41 28.83 -5.63
C MET A 1 -18.86 28.51 -5.35
N ASN A 2 -19.59 28.02 -6.35
CA ASN A 2 -21.01 27.69 -6.26
C ASN A 2 -21.21 26.32 -5.59
N LEU A 3 -22.41 26.02 -5.11
CA LEU A 3 -22.71 24.79 -4.36
C LEU A 3 -22.39 23.52 -5.18
N ASN A 4 -22.65 23.56 -6.48
CA ASN A 4 -22.36 22.47 -7.41
C ASN A 4 -20.85 22.21 -7.57
N GLU A 5 -20.04 23.26 -7.61
CA GLU A 5 -18.57 23.14 -7.73
C GLU A 5 -17.96 22.50 -6.47
N LYS A 6 -18.51 22.80 -5.29
CA LYS A 6 -18.09 22.16 -4.02
C LYS A 6 -18.43 20.68 -4.01
N LYS A 7 -19.61 20.32 -4.53
CA LYS A 7 -20.06 18.93 -4.61
C LYS A 7 -19.22 18.10 -5.58
N ASP A 8 -18.93 18.63 -6.76
CA ASP A 8 -18.08 17.95 -7.75
C ASP A 8 -16.66 17.72 -7.22
N LEU A 9 -16.09 18.70 -6.52
CA LEU A 9 -14.78 18.57 -5.90
C LEU A 9 -14.76 17.48 -4.82
N ALA A 10 -15.77 17.44 -3.96
CA ALA A 10 -15.93 16.39 -2.94
C ALA A 10 -16.08 15.00 -3.57
N ASP A 11 -16.86 14.86 -4.64
CA ASP A 11 -17.02 13.60 -5.38
C ASP A 11 -15.70 13.11 -6.00
N ILE A 12 -14.91 14.02 -6.56
CA ILE A 12 -13.58 13.69 -7.11
C ILE A 12 -12.62 13.25 -6.01
N LEU A 13 -12.60 13.93 -4.86
CA LEU A 13 -11.77 13.57 -3.71
C LEU A 13 -12.15 12.20 -3.15
N SER A 14 -13.45 11.94 -3.00
CA SER A 14 -13.98 10.65 -2.53
C SER A 14 -13.57 9.50 -3.44
N LYS A 15 -13.72 9.66 -4.77
CA LYS A 15 -13.28 8.66 -5.75
C LYS A 15 -11.76 8.41 -5.70
N LYS A 16 -10.96 9.46 -5.51
CA LYS A 16 -9.50 9.33 -5.37
C LYS A 16 -9.13 8.57 -4.09
N ALA A 17 -9.78 8.90 -2.97
CA ALA A 17 -9.56 8.23 -1.69
C ALA A 17 -9.89 6.72 -1.79
N ASP A 18 -11.03 6.35 -2.37
CA ASP A 18 -11.42 4.93 -2.55
C ASP A 18 -10.40 4.17 -3.41
N LEU A 19 -9.92 4.79 -4.49
CA LEU A 19 -8.93 4.17 -5.38
C LEU A 19 -7.58 3.97 -4.69
N ILE A 20 -7.14 4.93 -3.87
CA ILE A 20 -5.91 4.81 -3.06
C ILE A 20 -6.08 3.74 -1.98
N TYR A 21 -7.22 3.72 -1.30
CA TYR A 21 -7.53 2.73 -0.27
C TYR A 21 -7.48 1.31 -0.83
N LYS A 22 -8.14 1.04 -1.97
CA LYS A 22 -8.07 -0.28 -2.64
C LYS A 22 -6.64 -0.68 -2.98
N LYS A 23 -5.80 0.25 -3.45
CA LYS A 23 -4.38 -0.01 -3.69
C LYS A 23 -3.63 -0.39 -2.42
N ILE A 24 -3.87 0.31 -1.31
CA ILE A 24 -3.27 -0.01 -0.01
C ILE A 24 -3.64 -1.42 0.40
N VAL A 25 -4.92 -1.80 0.34
CA VAL A 25 -5.40 -3.14 0.74
C VAL A 25 -4.73 -4.23 -0.09
N ILE A 26 -4.67 -4.06 -1.42
CA ILE A 26 -4.01 -5.03 -2.32
C ILE A 26 -2.52 -5.15 -1.98
N LEU A 27 -1.83 -4.02 -1.83
CA LEU A 27 -0.40 -4.01 -1.47
C LEU A 27 -0.17 -4.68 -0.10
N LEU A 28 -1.06 -4.47 0.86
CA LEU A 28 -1.00 -5.08 2.19
C LEU A 28 -1.14 -6.60 2.12
N ALA A 29 -2.07 -7.10 1.29
CA ALA A 29 -2.27 -8.53 1.09
C ALA A 29 -1.02 -9.20 0.48
N ILE A 30 -0.41 -8.55 -0.53
CA ILE A 30 0.83 -9.03 -1.15
C ILE A 30 1.97 -8.99 -0.13
N ALA A 31 2.09 -7.90 0.65
CA ALA A 31 3.12 -7.76 1.67
C ALA A 31 3.00 -8.84 2.75
N GLY A 32 1.78 -9.13 3.22
CA GLY A 32 1.52 -10.21 4.16
C GLY A 32 1.92 -11.59 3.61
N GLY A 33 1.62 -11.85 2.33
CA GLY A 33 2.07 -13.06 1.64
C GLY A 33 3.60 -13.16 1.60
N CYS A 34 4.27 -12.11 1.11
CA CYS A 34 5.73 -12.06 1.05
C CYS A 34 6.39 -12.28 2.42
N TRP A 35 5.83 -11.69 3.48
CA TRP A 35 6.32 -11.86 4.86
C TRP A 35 6.29 -13.31 5.32
N ILE A 36 5.14 -13.99 5.18
CA ILE A 36 4.95 -15.37 5.64
C ILE A 36 5.91 -16.31 4.90
N TYR A 37 6.00 -16.18 3.58
CA TYR A 37 6.86 -17.03 2.77
C TYR A 37 8.34 -16.74 3.01
N TRP A 38 8.75 -15.48 3.19
CA TRP A 38 10.12 -15.14 3.52
C TRP A 38 10.59 -15.82 4.81
N ILE A 39 9.81 -15.75 5.89
CA ILE A 39 10.14 -16.39 7.17
C ILE A 39 10.30 -17.90 7.01
N LYS A 40 9.41 -18.53 6.23
CA LYS A 40 9.47 -19.96 5.98
C LYS A 40 10.73 -20.37 5.19
N PHE A 41 11.10 -19.57 4.20
CA PHE A 41 12.22 -19.89 3.31
C PHE A 41 13.59 -19.56 3.90
N ILE A 42 13.72 -18.57 4.78
CA ILE A 42 15.01 -18.21 5.39
C ILE A 42 15.53 -19.25 6.39
N ASP A 43 14.63 -20.01 7.02
CA ASP A 43 14.98 -21.10 7.93
C ASP A 43 15.33 -22.42 7.20
N SER A 44 15.20 -22.44 5.87
CA SER A 44 15.50 -23.62 5.07
C SER A 44 17.01 -23.95 5.08
N LYS A 45 17.37 -25.23 5.20
CA LYS A 45 18.78 -25.67 5.10
C LYS A 45 19.33 -25.58 3.68
N ASP A 46 18.44 -25.57 2.70
CA ASP A 46 18.77 -25.43 1.29
C ASP A 46 19.11 -23.98 0.94
N VAL A 47 20.26 -23.79 0.29
CA VAL A 47 20.80 -22.48 -0.12
C VAL A 47 19.88 -21.77 -1.11
N TYR A 48 19.24 -22.50 -2.03
CA TYR A 48 18.33 -21.93 -3.03
C TYR A 48 17.09 -21.35 -2.37
N PHE A 49 16.48 -22.09 -1.43
CA PHE A 49 15.32 -21.60 -0.68
C PHE A 49 15.69 -20.40 0.20
N LYS A 50 16.86 -20.40 0.85
CA LYS A 50 17.35 -19.23 1.59
C LYS A 50 17.49 -17.99 0.70
N PHE A 51 18.06 -18.14 -0.50
CA PHE A 51 18.18 -17.06 -1.46
C PHE A 51 16.81 -16.50 -1.89
N LEU A 52 15.83 -17.37 -2.11
CA LEU A 52 14.45 -16.98 -2.40
C LEU A 52 13.84 -16.19 -1.23
N GLY A 53 14.11 -16.62 0.02
CA GLY A 53 13.72 -15.89 1.22
C GLY A 53 14.27 -14.46 1.23
N TYR A 54 15.57 -14.27 1.03
CA TYR A 54 16.17 -12.93 0.96
C TYR A 54 15.58 -12.07 -0.17
N SER A 55 15.28 -12.66 -1.32
CA SER A 55 14.64 -11.95 -2.44
C SER A 55 13.23 -11.48 -2.06
N LEU A 56 12.44 -12.33 -1.41
CA LEU A 56 11.10 -11.98 -0.91
C LEU A 56 11.16 -10.88 0.17
N PHE A 57 12.20 -10.87 1.00
CA PHE A 57 12.40 -9.79 1.97
C PHE A 57 12.62 -8.43 1.29
N ILE A 58 13.45 -8.39 0.25
CA ILE A 58 13.68 -7.15 -0.52
C ILE A 58 12.37 -6.67 -1.14
N ILE A 59 11.58 -7.57 -1.73
CA ILE A 59 10.25 -7.26 -2.28
C ILE A 59 9.33 -6.72 -1.18
N PHE A 60 9.33 -7.34 0.00
CA PHE A 60 8.54 -6.89 1.15
C PHE A 60 8.90 -5.46 1.57
N LEU A 61 10.19 -5.11 1.64
CA LEU A 61 10.63 -3.75 1.96
C LEU A 61 10.12 -2.73 0.93
N ILE A 62 10.18 -3.06 -0.36
CA ILE A 62 9.64 -2.20 -1.43
C ILE A 62 8.12 -2.00 -1.26
N LEU A 63 7.40 -3.07 -0.92
CA LEU A 63 5.96 -3.00 -0.67
C LEU A 63 5.63 -2.11 0.55
N CYS A 64 6.40 -2.21 1.64
CA CYS A 64 6.24 -1.32 2.80
C CYS A 64 6.38 0.16 2.42
N VAL A 65 7.39 0.50 1.61
CA VAL A 65 7.56 1.87 1.09
C VAL A 65 6.35 2.28 0.23
N GLY A 66 5.89 1.39 -0.65
CA GLY A 66 4.71 1.63 -1.48
C GLY A 66 3.44 1.87 -0.67
N ILE A 67 3.22 1.09 0.39
CA ILE A 67 2.10 1.28 1.33
C ILE A 67 2.22 2.64 2.03
N GLY A 68 3.40 2.99 2.54
CA GLY A 68 3.66 4.26 3.20
C GLY A 68 3.38 5.47 2.31
N ILE A 69 3.82 5.43 1.04
CA ILE A 69 3.55 6.51 0.07
C ILE A 69 2.04 6.66 -0.19
N ASN A 70 1.31 5.55 -0.35
CA ASN A 70 -0.14 5.61 -0.57
C ASN A 70 -0.87 6.12 0.68
N TYR A 71 -0.43 5.72 1.87
CA TYR A 71 -0.98 6.23 3.13
C TYR A 71 -0.79 7.74 3.26
N LEU A 72 0.40 8.27 2.94
CA LEU A 72 0.64 9.71 2.93
C LEU A 72 -0.25 10.46 1.92
N LYS A 73 -0.51 9.87 0.74
CA LYS A 73 -1.44 10.43 -0.24
C LYS A 73 -2.87 10.47 0.27
N LEU A 74 -3.31 9.42 0.97
CA LEU A 74 -4.64 9.37 1.58
C LEU A 74 -4.79 10.44 2.67
N ASN A 75 -3.78 10.55 3.55
CA ASN A 75 -3.75 11.58 4.60
C ASN A 75 -3.72 13.01 4.03
N ARG A 76 -3.12 13.23 2.86
CA ARG A 76 -3.22 14.53 2.16
C ARG A 76 -4.65 14.82 1.70
N ILE A 77 -5.33 13.85 1.11
CA ILE A 77 -6.74 14.01 0.68
C ILE A 77 -7.64 14.24 1.90
N GLU A 78 -7.38 13.57 3.02
CA GLU A 78 -8.11 13.79 4.28
C GLU A 78 -7.96 15.24 4.75
N LYS A 79 -6.74 15.80 4.73
CA LYS A 79 -6.52 17.22 5.03
C LYS A 79 -7.28 18.15 4.08
N ASP A 80 -7.28 17.87 2.78
CA ASP A 80 -7.99 18.67 1.77
C ASP A 80 -9.53 18.66 1.94
N ILE A 81 -10.07 17.67 2.67
CA ILE A 81 -11.51 17.59 3.01
C ILE A 81 -11.83 18.36 4.30
N HIS A 82 -10.87 18.46 5.22
CA HIS A 82 -11.03 19.10 6.53
C HIS A 82 -10.69 20.60 6.55
N GLU A 83 -9.96 21.11 5.54
CA GLU A 83 -9.75 22.55 5.28
C GLU A 83 -10.89 23.16 4.42
#